data_AF-A0A836QPG0-F1
#
_entry.id   AF-A0A836QPG0-F1
#
_cell.length_a   1.000
_cell.length_b   1.000
_cell.length_c   1.000
_cell.angle_alpha   90.00
_cell.angle_beta   90.00
_cell.angle_gamma   90.00
#
_symmetry.space_group_name_H-M   'P 1'
#
loop_
_entity.id
_entity.type
_entity.pdbx_description
1 polymer ?
#
loop_
_entity_poly.entity_id
_entity_poly.type
_entity_poly.pdbx_seq_one_letter_code
_entity_poly.pdbx_strand_id
1 'polypeptide(L)'
;GLFTTRQVLAADPGSERMREIAEAIQEGANAYLNRQYRAIAVVGIVIGGILWGLLGAEVGVGYLIGAVLSAAAGYIGMNVSVRANSRTAQAAREGVAPALSIAFRSGAVTGFLVVGLGLLAVSVYYAILLANGVETRTLLEALVGLSFGASLISIFARLGGGIFTKGADVGADLVGKIEAGIPEDDPRNAAVIADNVGDNVGDCAGMAADLFETYAVTVVATMLLGAIFFDPSDHALMMQFPLVIGAVCIVGSIIGTFFVRLGKSGNIMGALYKGFIASAVISALLIAIATEQMIGFDTSYRMGDGSVTGQDIFICGIVGLAVTGLLVWITEYYTGTEHRPVKSVARSSETGHATNIIQGLAISMEATALPVLVICAGIIAAFMTAGIFGLAIAATTMLALAGMVVALDAYGPVTDNAGGIAEMADLPEEVRKTTDALDAVGNTTKAVTKGYAIGSAGLAALVLFAVYTEDLGRYFPHLDIRFELQSPFVVIGLFLGGLMPYLFCALGMMAVGRAGGAVVVEVRRQFKEIPGIMEGTARPEYSRAVDLLTR
;
A
#
# COMPACT_ATOMS: atom_id res chain seq x y z
N GLY A 1 -13.48 -8.03 8.08
CA GLY A 1 -12.67 -9.21 7.74
C GLY A 1 -13.54 -10.44 7.56
N LEU A 2 -13.59 -11.33 8.57
CA LEU A 2 -14.18 -12.68 8.46
C LEU A 2 -15.59 -12.75 7.86
N PHE A 3 -16.49 -11.85 8.26
CA PHE A 3 -17.86 -11.81 7.72
C PHE A 3 -17.88 -11.54 6.22
N THR A 4 -17.15 -10.51 5.77
CA THR A 4 -17.01 -10.16 4.35
C THR A 4 -16.31 -11.26 3.56
N THR A 5 -15.27 -11.89 4.14
CA THR A 5 -14.60 -13.05 3.52
C THR A 5 -15.59 -14.20 3.29
N ARG A 6 -16.44 -14.53 4.26
CA ARG A 6 -17.47 -15.56 4.09
C ARG A 6 -18.46 -15.21 2.98
N GLN A 7 -18.84 -13.94 2.87
CA GLN A 7 -19.72 -13.49 1.79
C GLN A 7 -19.08 -13.63 0.41
N VAL A 8 -17.81 -13.23 0.26
CA VAL A 8 -17.07 -13.39 -0.99
C VAL A 8 -16.92 -14.88 -1.32
N LEU A 9 -16.48 -15.71 -0.38
CA LEU A 9 -16.27 -17.14 -0.62
C LEU A 9 -17.56 -17.91 -0.92
N ALA A 10 -18.70 -17.44 -0.43
CA ALA A 10 -20.01 -18.02 -0.73
C ALA A 10 -20.52 -17.70 -2.15
N ALA A 11 -19.94 -16.72 -2.84
CA ALA A 11 -20.28 -16.42 -4.24
C ALA A 11 -19.82 -17.55 -5.17
N ASP A 12 -20.53 -17.70 -6.29
CA ASP A 12 -20.26 -18.73 -7.30
C ASP A 12 -18.85 -18.55 -7.89
N PRO A 13 -17.97 -19.55 -7.76
CA PRO A 13 -16.60 -19.48 -8.28
C PRO A 13 -16.52 -19.64 -9.81
N GLY A 14 -17.65 -19.81 -10.51
CA GLY A 14 -17.71 -19.91 -11.97
C GLY A 14 -17.62 -21.36 -12.47
N SER A 15 -17.33 -21.49 -13.77
CA SER A 15 -17.21 -22.76 -14.47
C SER A 15 -16.02 -23.58 -13.97
N GLU A 16 -16.00 -24.88 -14.30
CA GLU A 16 -14.84 -25.75 -14.00
C GLU A 16 -13.55 -25.17 -14.55
N ARG A 17 -13.57 -24.66 -15.79
CA ARG A 17 -12.41 -24.02 -16.42
C ARG A 17 -11.91 -22.80 -15.64
N MET A 18 -12.81 -21.92 -15.18
CA MET A 18 -12.42 -20.77 -14.36
C MET A 18 -11.77 -21.21 -13.04
N ARG A 19 -12.27 -22.29 -12.43
CA ARG A 19 -11.73 -22.83 -11.18
C ARG A 19 -10.33 -23.41 -11.37
N GLU A 20 -10.10 -24.18 -12.43
CA GLU A 20 -8.78 -24.72 -12.76
C GLU A 20 -7.72 -23.61 -12.92
N ILE A 21 -8.07 -22.52 -13.61
CA ILE A 21 -7.17 -21.38 -13.81
C ILE A 21 -6.89 -20.67 -12.49
N ALA A 22 -7.94 -20.40 -11.71
CA ALA A 22 -7.79 -19.75 -10.40
C ALA A 22 -6.96 -20.60 -9.42
N GLU A 23 -7.11 -21.92 -9.45
CA GLU A 23 -6.31 -22.85 -8.65
C GLU A 23 -4.83 -22.82 -9.08
N ALA A 24 -4.53 -22.74 -10.38
CA ALA A 24 -3.16 -22.60 -10.86
C ALA A 24 -2.51 -21.28 -10.41
N ILE A 25 -3.25 -20.17 -10.47
CA ILE A 25 -2.80 -18.86 -9.95
C ILE A 25 -2.58 -18.97 -8.43
N GLN A 26 -3.48 -19.63 -7.71
CA GLN A 26 -3.36 -19.83 -6.26
C GLN A 26 -2.15 -20.67 -5.88
N GLU A 27 -1.87 -21.74 -6.61
CA GLU A 27 -0.69 -22.57 -6.37
C GLU A 27 0.60 -21.77 -6.59
N GLY A 28 0.69 -21.04 -7.71
CA GLY A 28 1.83 -20.19 -8.04
C GLY A 28 2.08 -19.09 -7.00
N ALA A 29 1.03 -18.37 -6.60
CA ALA A 29 1.13 -17.30 -5.61
C ALA A 29 1.57 -17.82 -4.23
N ASN A 30 1.02 -18.96 -3.78
CA ASN A 30 1.43 -19.59 -2.53
C ASN A 30 2.86 -20.11 -2.60
N ALA A 31 3.27 -20.73 -3.71
CA ALA A 31 4.63 -21.24 -3.89
C ALA A 31 5.66 -20.10 -3.82
N TYR A 32 5.41 -19.00 -4.53
CA TYR A 32 6.27 -17.82 -4.52
C TYR A 32 6.37 -17.21 -3.12
N LEU A 33 5.24 -16.90 -2.47
CA LEU A 33 5.25 -16.26 -1.14
C LEU A 33 5.89 -17.14 -0.07
N ASN A 34 5.67 -18.45 -0.11
CA ASN A 34 6.35 -19.36 0.81
C ASN A 34 7.87 -19.34 0.64
N ARG A 35 8.36 -19.23 -0.60
CA ARG A 35 9.79 -19.10 -0.86
C ARG A 35 10.33 -17.75 -0.42
N GLN A 36 9.63 -16.67 -0.75
CA GLN A 36 10.01 -15.30 -0.38
C GLN A 36 10.07 -15.16 1.15
N TYR A 37 9.03 -15.59 1.87
CA TYR A 37 9.02 -15.49 3.33
C TYR A 37 10.01 -16.42 4.03
N ARG A 38 10.37 -17.58 3.45
CA ARG A 38 11.50 -18.38 3.97
C ARG A 38 12.81 -17.62 3.88
N ALA A 39 13.07 -16.93 2.76
CA ALA A 39 14.27 -16.12 2.61
C ALA A 39 14.28 -14.92 3.58
N ILE A 40 13.15 -14.22 3.68
CA ILE A 40 12.99 -13.08 4.61
C ILE A 40 13.14 -13.54 6.06
N ALA A 41 12.59 -14.71 6.43
CA ALA A 41 12.68 -15.24 7.79
C ALA A 41 14.13 -15.48 8.25
N VAL A 42 15.02 -15.93 7.34
CA VAL A 42 16.45 -16.09 7.66
C VAL A 42 17.07 -14.75 8.03
N VAL A 43 16.86 -13.73 7.20
CA VAL A 43 17.35 -12.36 7.47
C VAL A 43 16.73 -11.81 8.75
N GLY A 44 15.42 -12.03 8.92
CA GLY A 44 14.68 -11.53 10.07
C GLY A 44 15.09 -12.15 11.40
N ILE A 45 15.43 -13.44 11.44
CA ILE A 45 15.95 -14.09 12.65
C ILE A 45 17.32 -13.52 13.03
N VAL A 46 18.20 -13.28 12.04
CA VAL A 46 19.53 -12.71 12.30
C VAL A 46 19.39 -11.29 12.87
N ILE A 47 18.60 -10.44 12.22
CA ILE A 47 18.35 -9.06 12.68
C ILE A 47 17.68 -9.06 14.05
N GLY A 48 16.64 -9.88 14.24
CA GLY A 48 15.93 -10.01 15.51
C GLY A 48 16.85 -10.47 16.65
N GLY A 49 17.77 -11.40 16.40
CA GLY A 49 18.78 -11.82 17.36
C GLY A 49 19.75 -10.69 17.75
N ILE A 50 20.16 -9.87 16.79
CA ILE A 50 21.00 -8.68 17.06
C ILE A 50 20.25 -7.67 17.92
N LEU A 51 19.00 -7.34 17.56
CA LEU A 51 18.18 -6.40 18.33
C LEU A 51 17.91 -6.91 19.74
N TRP A 52 17.59 -8.19 19.90
CA TRP A 52 17.38 -8.80 21.21
C TRP A 52 18.64 -8.71 22.08
N GLY A 53 19.81 -9.02 21.51
CA GLY A 53 21.07 -9.00 22.24
C GLY A 53 21.57 -7.60 22.62
N LEU A 54 21.29 -6.59 21.79
CA LEU A 54 21.79 -5.22 21.98
C LEU A 54 20.80 -4.31 22.72
N LEU A 55 19.50 -4.47 22.48
CA LEU A 55 18.44 -3.55 22.94
C LEU A 55 17.43 -4.20 23.90
N GLY A 56 17.55 -5.51 24.15
CA GLY A 56 16.73 -6.22 25.13
C GLY A 56 15.56 -7.00 24.54
N ALA A 57 14.90 -7.76 25.42
CA ALA A 57 13.86 -8.71 25.04
C ALA A 57 12.59 -8.00 24.56
N GLU A 58 12.25 -6.87 25.14
CA GLU A 58 11.10 -6.05 24.75
C GLU A 58 11.25 -5.62 23.29
N VAL A 59 12.37 -5.02 22.91
CA VAL A 59 12.63 -4.62 21.51
C VAL A 59 12.60 -5.81 20.55
N GLY A 60 13.23 -6.93 20.94
CA GLY A 60 13.21 -8.15 20.14
C GLY A 60 11.81 -8.74 19.93
N VAL A 61 10.97 -8.74 20.97
CA VAL A 61 9.57 -9.19 20.90
C VAL A 61 8.72 -8.24 20.05
N GLY A 62 8.87 -6.93 20.24
CA GLY A 62 8.20 -5.92 19.41
C GLY A 62 8.50 -6.14 17.93
N TYR A 63 9.79 -6.24 17.60
CA TYR A 63 10.26 -6.57 16.25
C TYR A 63 9.61 -7.83 15.66
N LEU A 64 9.56 -8.91 16.43
CA LEU A 64 8.95 -10.15 15.97
C LEU A 64 7.44 -9.99 15.73
N ILE A 65 6.73 -9.28 16.60
CA ILE A 65 5.29 -8.99 16.43
C ILE A 65 5.05 -8.22 15.14
N GLY A 66 5.82 -7.15 14.91
CA GLY A 66 5.71 -6.33 13.70
C GLY A 66 5.98 -7.12 12.43
N ALA A 67 7.04 -7.94 12.41
CA ALA A 67 7.38 -8.78 11.28
C ALA A 67 6.29 -9.84 11.00
N VAL A 68 5.83 -10.56 12.03
CA VAL A 68 4.83 -11.62 11.86
C VAL A 68 3.49 -11.04 11.39
N LEU A 69 3.04 -9.93 11.96
CA LEU A 69 1.74 -9.33 11.61
C LEU A 69 1.77 -8.64 10.24
N SER A 70 2.90 -8.02 9.85
CA SER A 70 3.09 -7.50 8.49
C SER A 70 3.04 -8.64 7.45
N ALA A 71 3.75 -9.75 7.71
CA ALA A 71 3.72 -10.92 6.83
C ALA A 71 2.32 -11.56 6.76
N ALA A 72 1.61 -11.61 7.90
CA ALA A 72 0.23 -12.10 7.96
C ALA A 72 -0.74 -11.22 7.18
N ALA A 73 -0.60 -9.88 7.26
CA ALA A 73 -1.41 -8.95 6.48
C ALA A 73 -1.27 -9.21 4.98
N GLY A 74 -0.03 -9.34 4.48
CA GLY A 74 0.23 -9.67 3.08
C GLY A 74 -0.28 -11.05 2.67
N TYR A 75 -0.02 -12.08 3.47
CA TYR A 75 -0.38 -13.47 3.13
C TYR A 75 -1.90 -13.69 3.13
N ILE A 76 -2.60 -13.18 4.14
CA ILE A 76 -4.05 -13.32 4.25
C ILE A 76 -4.74 -12.47 3.17
N GLY A 77 -4.27 -11.23 2.94
CA GLY A 77 -4.80 -10.36 1.89
C GLY A 77 -4.75 -11.03 0.51
N MET A 78 -3.59 -11.55 0.14
CA MET A 78 -3.39 -12.29 -1.11
C MET A 78 -4.28 -13.54 -1.21
N ASN A 79 -4.40 -14.33 -0.14
CA ASN A 79 -5.28 -15.52 -0.15
C ASN A 79 -6.75 -15.18 -0.40
N VAL A 80 -7.21 -14.02 0.08
CA VAL A 80 -8.59 -13.57 -0.15
C VAL A 80 -8.74 -13.07 -1.58
N SER A 81 -7.79 -12.26 -2.07
CA SER A 81 -7.77 -11.75 -3.44
C SER A 81 -7.82 -12.88 -4.45
N VAL A 82 -6.87 -13.82 -4.43
CA VAL A 82 -6.81 -14.94 -5.38
C VAL A 82 -8.14 -15.71 -5.47
N ARG A 83 -8.79 -15.96 -4.32
CA ARG A 83 -10.07 -16.68 -4.28
C ARG A 83 -11.24 -15.83 -4.76
N ALA A 84 -11.14 -14.51 -4.73
CA ALA A 84 -12.15 -13.60 -5.24
C ALA A 84 -12.09 -13.46 -6.78
N ASN A 85 -10.93 -13.63 -7.41
CA ASN A 85 -10.71 -13.35 -8.84
C ASN A 85 -11.72 -14.08 -9.75
N SER A 86 -11.87 -15.40 -9.62
CA SER A 86 -12.82 -16.17 -10.44
C SER A 86 -14.28 -15.83 -10.15
N ARG A 87 -14.60 -15.43 -8.92
CA ARG A 87 -15.94 -15.00 -8.50
C ARG A 87 -16.30 -13.65 -9.08
N THR A 88 -15.32 -12.75 -9.16
CA THR A 88 -15.45 -11.47 -9.86
C THR A 88 -15.69 -11.70 -11.35
N ALA A 89 -14.95 -12.60 -12.00
CA ALA A 89 -15.17 -12.98 -13.40
C ALA A 89 -16.57 -13.57 -13.63
N GLN A 90 -17.03 -14.46 -12.74
CA GLN A 90 -18.38 -15.02 -12.82
C GLN A 90 -19.46 -13.93 -12.63
N ALA A 91 -19.28 -13.01 -11.67
CA ALA A 91 -20.21 -11.91 -11.44
C ALA A 91 -20.21 -10.87 -12.57
N ALA A 92 -19.11 -10.73 -13.33
CA ALA A 92 -19.05 -9.86 -14.50
C ALA A 92 -20.00 -10.30 -15.61
N ARG A 93 -20.44 -11.56 -15.63
CA ARG A 93 -21.51 -12.04 -16.52
C ARG A 93 -22.88 -11.41 -16.24
N GLU A 94 -23.10 -10.97 -15.00
CA GLU A 94 -24.31 -10.25 -14.57
C GLU A 94 -24.15 -8.72 -14.72
N GLY A 95 -22.95 -8.25 -15.08
CA GLY A 95 -22.61 -6.86 -15.35
C GLY A 95 -21.65 -6.23 -14.34
N VAL A 96 -21.39 -4.92 -14.54
CA VAL A 96 -20.39 -4.16 -13.78
C VAL A 96 -20.71 -4.08 -12.28
N ALA A 97 -21.98 -3.93 -11.91
CA ALA A 97 -22.36 -3.70 -10.52
C ALA A 97 -22.14 -4.94 -9.60
N PRO A 98 -22.55 -6.15 -9.98
CA PRO A 98 -22.22 -7.36 -9.25
C PRO A 98 -20.71 -7.61 -9.14
N ALA A 99 -19.97 -7.45 -10.25
CA ALA A 99 -18.52 -7.61 -10.27
C ALA A 99 -17.78 -6.61 -9.37
N LEU A 100 -18.13 -5.32 -9.45
CA LEU A 100 -17.61 -4.29 -8.56
C LEU A 100 -17.86 -4.63 -7.09
N SER A 101 -19.07 -5.12 -6.76
CA SER A 101 -19.42 -5.47 -5.37
C SER A 101 -18.55 -6.60 -4.81
N ILE A 102 -18.25 -7.64 -5.60
CA ILE A 102 -17.37 -8.73 -5.15
C ILE A 102 -15.93 -8.25 -5.03
N ALA A 103 -15.40 -7.60 -6.07
CA ALA A 103 -14.02 -7.15 -6.09
C ALA A 103 -13.75 -6.13 -4.97
N PHE A 104 -14.63 -5.14 -4.77
CA PHE A 104 -14.47 -4.14 -3.71
C PHE A 104 -14.57 -4.77 -2.31
N ARG A 105 -15.48 -5.75 -2.11
CA ARG A 105 -15.55 -6.48 -0.83
C ARG A 105 -14.28 -7.27 -0.56
N SER A 106 -13.67 -7.86 -1.59
CA SER A 106 -12.37 -8.52 -1.49
C SER A 106 -11.29 -7.53 -1.05
N GLY A 107 -11.17 -6.40 -1.76
CA GLY A 107 -10.23 -5.34 -1.41
C GLY A 107 -10.44 -4.81 0.01
N ALA A 108 -11.69 -4.59 0.42
CA ALA A 108 -12.05 -4.17 1.77
C ALA A 108 -11.59 -5.16 2.85
N VAL A 109 -11.60 -6.48 2.57
CA VAL A 109 -11.04 -7.46 3.53
C VAL A 109 -9.56 -7.17 3.77
N THR A 110 -8.77 -6.98 2.70
CA THR A 110 -7.34 -6.65 2.80
C THR A 110 -7.14 -5.32 3.51
N GLY A 111 -7.86 -4.26 3.13
CA GLY A 111 -7.73 -2.94 3.74
C GLY A 111 -8.00 -2.92 5.24
N PHE A 112 -9.11 -3.50 5.69
CA PHE A 112 -9.42 -3.57 7.13
C PHE A 112 -8.53 -4.56 7.89
N LEU A 113 -7.99 -5.57 7.22
CA LEU A 113 -7.00 -6.44 7.84
C LEU A 113 -5.71 -5.67 8.11
N VAL A 114 -5.22 -4.88 7.15
CA VAL A 114 -4.00 -4.09 7.27
C VAL A 114 -4.08 -3.12 8.46
N VAL A 115 -5.07 -2.23 8.46
CA VAL A 115 -5.20 -1.24 9.55
C VAL A 115 -5.65 -1.88 10.87
N GLY A 116 -6.47 -2.93 10.82
CA GLY A 116 -6.94 -3.63 12.01
C GLY A 116 -5.82 -4.39 12.71
N LEU A 117 -4.98 -5.13 11.97
CA LEU A 117 -3.81 -5.79 12.52
C LEU A 117 -2.76 -4.76 12.97
N GLY A 118 -2.55 -3.67 12.22
CA GLY A 118 -1.60 -2.62 12.60
C GLY A 118 -1.97 -1.97 13.92
N LEU A 119 -3.24 -1.56 14.07
CA LEU A 119 -3.74 -0.97 15.31
C LEU A 119 -3.70 -1.97 16.46
N LEU A 120 -4.11 -3.22 16.24
CA LEU A 120 -4.07 -4.28 17.25
C LEU A 120 -2.62 -4.55 17.69
N ALA A 121 -1.68 -4.63 16.75
CA ALA A 121 -0.26 -4.84 17.04
C ALA A 121 0.27 -3.79 18.01
N VAL A 122 0.09 -2.51 17.67
CA VAL A 122 0.61 -1.41 18.49
C VAL A 122 -0.15 -1.31 19.82
N SER A 123 -1.49 -1.33 19.81
CA SER A 123 -2.30 -1.14 21.01
C SER A 123 -2.19 -2.28 22.02
N VAL A 124 -2.24 -3.54 21.58
CA VAL A 124 -2.13 -4.71 22.47
C VAL A 124 -0.72 -4.80 23.02
N TYR A 125 0.30 -4.59 22.19
CA TYR A 125 1.67 -4.65 22.66
C TYR A 125 1.99 -3.53 23.65
N TYR A 126 1.53 -2.30 23.36
CA TYR A 126 1.59 -1.18 24.29
C TYR A 126 0.90 -1.50 25.63
N ALA A 127 -0.31 -2.06 25.60
CA ALA A 127 -1.05 -2.42 26.81
C ALA A 127 -0.34 -3.50 27.65
N ILE A 128 0.29 -4.49 26.99
CA ILE A 128 1.07 -5.54 27.67
C ILE A 128 2.31 -4.93 28.35
N LEU A 129 3.03 -4.05 27.66
CA LEU A 129 4.21 -3.37 28.22
C LEU A 129 3.84 -2.52 29.44
N LEU A 130 2.73 -1.78 29.37
CA LEU A 130 2.18 -1.04 30.51
C LEU A 130 1.80 -1.95 31.68
N ALA A 131 1.11 -3.06 31.42
CA ALA A 131 0.67 -4.00 32.45
C ALA A 131 1.86 -4.68 33.17
N ASN A 132 2.97 -4.85 32.46
CA ASN A 132 4.22 -5.38 33.00
C ASN A 132 5.07 -4.32 33.73
N GLY A 133 4.62 -3.06 33.76
CA GLY A 133 5.36 -1.97 34.39
C GLY A 133 6.67 -1.62 33.69
N VAL A 134 6.77 -1.88 32.37
CA VAL A 134 7.96 -1.53 31.59
C VAL A 134 8.14 -0.02 31.59
N GLU A 135 9.37 0.43 31.85
CA GLU A 135 9.70 1.85 31.82
C GLU A 135 9.33 2.47 30.47
N THR A 136 8.80 3.70 30.50
CA THR A 136 8.34 4.42 29.30
C THR A 136 9.37 4.40 28.17
N ARG A 137 10.68 4.50 28.48
CA ARG A 137 11.71 4.49 27.44
C ARG A 137 11.81 3.12 26.74
N THR A 138 12.03 2.05 27.49
CA THR A 138 12.10 0.69 26.94
C THR A 138 10.82 0.32 26.21
N LEU A 139 9.66 0.79 26.71
CA LEU A 139 8.38 0.64 26.04
C LEU A 139 8.38 1.30 24.65
N LEU A 140 8.84 2.54 24.56
CA LEU A 140 8.89 3.27 23.29
C LEU A 140 9.89 2.63 22.31
N GLU A 141 11.07 2.23 22.78
CA GLU A 141 12.05 1.48 21.99
C GLU A 141 11.47 0.17 21.48
N ALA A 142 10.63 -0.51 22.28
CA ALA A 142 9.95 -1.73 21.87
C ALA A 142 8.88 -1.50 20.79
N LEU A 143 8.15 -0.39 20.86
CA LEU A 143 7.22 0.02 19.81
C LEU A 143 7.96 0.39 18.51
N VAL A 144 9.11 1.06 18.60
CA VAL A 144 10.00 1.31 17.44
C VAL A 144 10.53 0.00 16.87
N GLY A 145 10.87 -0.97 17.73
CA GLY A 145 11.23 -2.33 17.32
C GLY A 145 10.12 -2.99 16.49
N LEU A 146 8.86 -2.86 16.92
CA LEU A 146 7.70 -3.34 16.17
C LEU A 146 7.60 -2.70 14.79
N SER A 147 7.70 -1.39 14.71
CA SER A 147 7.71 -0.67 13.42
C SER A 147 8.85 -1.16 12.52
N PHE A 148 10.05 -1.33 13.06
CA PHE A 148 11.21 -1.82 12.32
C PHE A 148 11.02 -3.25 11.78
N GLY A 149 10.38 -4.14 12.56
CA GLY A 149 10.00 -5.47 12.11
C GLY A 149 9.04 -5.44 10.92
N ALA A 150 8.06 -4.52 10.95
CA ALA A 150 7.14 -4.31 9.85
C ALA A 150 7.88 -3.82 8.57
N SER A 151 8.84 -2.92 8.71
CA SER A 151 9.62 -2.33 7.59
C SER A 151 10.47 -3.38 6.89
N LEU A 152 11.06 -4.31 7.64
CA LEU A 152 11.83 -5.40 7.04
C LEU A 152 10.96 -6.21 6.07
N ILE A 153 9.77 -6.62 6.51
CA ILE A 153 8.88 -7.41 5.65
C ILE A 153 8.42 -6.60 4.44
N SER A 154 8.00 -5.35 4.65
CA SER A 154 7.53 -4.46 3.57
C SER A 154 8.54 -4.36 2.43
N ILE A 155 9.79 -4.02 2.74
CA ILE A 155 10.83 -3.79 1.72
C ILE A 155 11.04 -5.03 0.85
N PHE A 156 11.20 -6.21 1.46
CA PHE A 156 11.44 -7.43 0.70
C PHE A 156 10.18 -7.93 -0.02
N ALA A 157 9.00 -7.81 0.60
CA ALA A 157 7.72 -8.20 0.00
C ALA A 157 7.46 -7.38 -1.27
N ARG A 158 7.58 -6.05 -1.17
CA ARG A 158 7.33 -5.11 -2.26
C ARG A 158 8.38 -5.17 -3.37
N LEU A 159 9.66 -5.24 -3.02
CA LEU A 159 10.73 -5.32 -4.03
C LEU A 159 10.71 -6.67 -4.75
N GLY A 160 10.66 -7.77 -4.01
CA GLY A 160 10.64 -9.11 -4.60
C GLY A 160 9.38 -9.33 -5.45
N GLY A 161 8.21 -9.07 -4.87
CA GLY A 161 6.93 -9.21 -5.58
C GLY A 161 6.85 -8.30 -6.80
N GLY A 162 7.39 -7.07 -6.70
CA GLY A 162 7.49 -6.11 -7.81
C GLY A 162 8.38 -6.60 -8.96
N ILE A 163 9.53 -7.22 -8.66
CA ILE A 163 10.40 -7.82 -9.69
C ILE A 163 9.68 -8.97 -10.38
N PHE A 164 8.99 -9.81 -9.61
CA PHE A 164 8.23 -10.94 -10.15
C PHE A 164 7.11 -10.49 -11.09
N THR A 165 6.19 -9.63 -10.62
CA THR A 165 5.06 -9.15 -11.43
C THR A 165 5.52 -8.40 -12.67
N LYS A 166 6.43 -7.43 -12.53
CA LYS A 166 6.85 -6.62 -13.69
C LYS A 166 7.77 -7.37 -14.64
N GLY A 167 8.47 -8.39 -14.17
CA GLY A 167 9.15 -9.34 -15.06
C GLY A 167 8.16 -10.19 -15.86
N ALA A 168 7.08 -10.67 -15.24
CA ALA A 168 6.05 -11.45 -15.90
C ALA A 168 5.28 -10.64 -16.95
N ASP A 169 4.72 -9.51 -16.53
CA ASP A 169 3.94 -8.53 -17.30
C ASP A 169 4.69 -8.13 -18.59
N VAL A 170 5.92 -7.62 -18.46
CA VAL A 170 6.75 -7.25 -19.63
C VAL A 170 7.01 -8.43 -20.57
N GLY A 171 7.25 -9.62 -20.02
CA GLY A 171 7.51 -10.81 -20.82
C GLY A 171 6.27 -11.33 -21.57
N ALA A 172 5.13 -11.33 -20.89
CA ALA A 172 3.84 -11.75 -21.44
C ALA A 172 3.39 -10.80 -22.56
N ASP A 173 3.37 -9.50 -22.27
CA ASP A 173 2.82 -8.49 -23.17
C ASP A 173 3.67 -8.26 -24.42
N LEU A 174 4.99 -8.19 -24.28
CA LEU A 174 5.86 -7.96 -25.43
C LEU A 174 5.77 -9.12 -26.44
N VAL A 175 5.89 -10.35 -25.96
CA VAL A 175 5.89 -11.50 -26.88
C VAL A 175 4.48 -11.84 -27.36
N GLY A 176 3.47 -11.74 -26.49
CA GLY A 176 2.08 -11.98 -26.84
C GLY A 176 1.52 -10.93 -27.81
N LYS A 177 1.40 -9.69 -27.34
CA LYS A 177 0.68 -8.63 -28.06
C LYS A 177 1.49 -8.08 -29.23
N ILE A 178 2.79 -7.83 -29.04
CA ILE A 178 3.60 -7.12 -30.04
C ILE A 178 4.23 -8.07 -31.06
N GLU A 179 4.76 -9.22 -30.63
CA GLU A 179 5.46 -10.16 -31.53
C GLU A 179 4.52 -11.19 -32.16
N ALA A 180 3.66 -11.84 -31.37
CA ALA A 180 2.77 -12.90 -31.84
C ALA A 180 1.40 -12.38 -32.30
N GLY A 181 0.98 -11.19 -31.87
CA GLY A 181 -0.31 -10.60 -32.22
C GLY A 181 -1.51 -11.34 -31.62
N ILE A 182 -1.30 -12.03 -30.49
CA ILE A 182 -2.39 -12.68 -29.74
C ILE A 182 -2.98 -11.70 -28.70
N PRO A 183 -4.24 -11.92 -28.25
CA PRO A 183 -4.83 -11.14 -27.18
C PRO A 183 -3.98 -11.08 -25.90
N GLU A 184 -4.21 -10.05 -25.11
CA GLU A 184 -3.73 -9.96 -23.73
C GLU A 184 -4.34 -11.09 -22.90
N ASP A 185 -3.58 -11.65 -21.96
CA ASP A 185 -3.99 -12.82 -21.16
C ASP A 185 -4.34 -14.10 -21.92
N ASP A 186 -3.93 -14.23 -23.19
CA ASP A 186 -4.25 -15.42 -23.97
C ASP A 186 -3.65 -16.69 -23.35
N PRO A 187 -4.43 -17.79 -23.19
CA PRO A 187 -3.95 -19.02 -22.55
C PRO A 187 -2.81 -19.71 -23.29
N ARG A 188 -2.54 -19.35 -24.56
CA ARG A 188 -1.39 -19.84 -25.33
C ARG A 188 -0.08 -19.23 -24.83
N ASN A 189 -0.11 -18.09 -24.16
CA ASN A 189 1.08 -17.44 -23.64
C ASN A 189 1.56 -18.11 -22.34
N ALA A 190 2.77 -18.66 -22.33
CA ALA A 190 3.33 -19.33 -21.16
C ALA A 190 3.54 -18.40 -19.94
N ALA A 191 3.56 -17.09 -20.14
CA ALA A 191 3.79 -16.12 -19.08
C ALA A 191 2.50 -15.64 -18.38
N VAL A 192 1.30 -15.88 -18.94
CA VAL A 192 0.04 -15.32 -18.40
C VAL A 192 -0.25 -15.73 -16.96
N ILE A 193 0.01 -16.99 -16.60
CA ILE A 193 -0.17 -17.46 -15.22
C ILE A 193 0.83 -16.77 -14.29
N ALA A 194 2.06 -16.54 -14.74
CA ALA A 194 3.05 -15.81 -13.94
C ALA A 194 2.65 -14.35 -13.76
N ASP A 195 2.03 -13.74 -14.77
CA ASP A 195 1.53 -12.37 -14.68
C ASP A 195 0.43 -12.23 -13.63
N ASN A 196 -0.60 -13.08 -13.76
CA ASN A 196 -1.71 -13.12 -12.82
C ASN A 196 -1.25 -13.49 -11.39
N VAL A 197 -0.27 -14.39 -11.25
CA VAL A 197 0.39 -14.67 -9.95
C VAL A 197 1.08 -13.41 -9.41
N GLY A 198 1.75 -12.67 -10.29
CA GLY A 198 2.43 -11.41 -10.02
C GLY A 198 1.54 -10.38 -9.35
N ASP A 199 0.33 -10.14 -9.87
CA ASP A 199 -0.60 -9.15 -9.30
C ASP A 199 -0.98 -9.48 -7.85
N ASN A 200 -1.10 -10.77 -7.54
CA ASN A 200 -1.44 -11.21 -6.19
C ASN A 200 -0.26 -11.09 -5.22
N VAL A 201 0.97 -11.40 -5.65
CA VAL A 201 2.15 -11.40 -4.77
C VAL A 201 2.83 -10.04 -4.67
N GLY A 202 2.78 -9.23 -5.72
CA GLY A 202 3.30 -7.87 -5.76
C GLY A 202 2.25 -6.85 -5.34
N ASP A 203 1.24 -6.67 -6.20
CA ASP A 203 0.27 -5.59 -6.06
C ASP A 203 -0.72 -5.78 -4.89
N CYS A 204 -0.94 -7.02 -4.43
CA CYS A 204 -1.74 -7.27 -3.22
C CYS A 204 -0.89 -7.50 -1.96
N ALA A 205 -0.07 -8.56 -1.90
CA ALA A 205 0.67 -8.89 -0.67
C ALA A 205 1.72 -7.83 -0.30
N GLY A 206 2.51 -7.37 -1.27
CA GLY A 206 3.54 -6.35 -1.07
C GLY A 206 2.96 -5.01 -0.66
N MET A 207 1.85 -4.59 -1.27
CA MET A 207 1.14 -3.36 -0.91
C MET A 207 0.54 -3.42 0.49
N ALA A 208 -0.07 -4.55 0.87
CA ALA A 208 -0.62 -4.73 2.22
C ALA A 208 0.46 -4.64 3.30
N ALA A 209 1.64 -5.23 3.07
CA ALA A 209 2.78 -5.13 3.98
C ALA A 209 3.33 -3.69 4.08
N ASP A 210 3.35 -2.96 2.96
CA ASP A 210 3.80 -1.56 2.92
C ASP A 210 2.89 -0.65 3.73
N LEU A 211 1.58 -0.70 3.49
CA LEU A 211 0.66 0.16 4.24
C LEU A 211 0.46 -0.27 5.69
N PHE A 212 0.65 -1.55 6.02
CA PHE A 212 0.73 -1.99 7.42
C PHE A 212 1.90 -1.30 8.13
N GLU A 213 3.07 -1.31 7.50
CA GLU A 213 4.25 -0.68 8.06
C GLU A 213 4.08 0.83 8.19
N THR A 214 3.65 1.50 7.12
CA THR A 214 3.53 2.96 7.10
C THR A 214 2.57 3.42 8.20
N TYR A 215 1.46 2.69 8.37
CA TYR A 215 0.49 2.89 9.44
C TYR A 215 1.14 2.71 10.84
N ALA A 216 1.81 1.59 11.08
CA ALA A 216 2.42 1.29 12.37
C ALA A 216 3.52 2.30 12.74
N VAL A 217 4.43 2.61 11.80
CA VAL A 217 5.52 3.59 11.97
C VAL A 217 4.96 4.95 12.34
N THR A 218 3.94 5.43 11.64
CA THR A 218 3.42 6.78 11.86
C THR A 218 2.68 6.91 13.19
N VAL A 219 1.90 5.89 13.55
CA VAL A 219 1.23 5.84 14.86
C VAL A 219 2.28 5.81 15.97
N VAL A 220 3.27 4.92 15.90
CA VAL A 220 4.33 4.80 16.90
C VAL A 220 5.16 6.09 17.01
N ALA A 221 5.51 6.71 15.89
CA ALA A 221 6.23 7.98 15.88
C ALA A 221 5.42 9.11 16.55
N THR A 222 4.11 9.15 16.33
CA THR A 222 3.22 10.11 16.97
C THR A 222 3.11 9.85 18.47
N MET A 223 3.04 8.57 18.90
CA MET A 223 3.09 8.20 20.31
C MET A 223 4.40 8.68 20.97
N LEU A 224 5.52 8.45 20.30
CA LEU A 224 6.84 8.84 20.78
C LEU A 224 6.97 10.36 20.97
N LEU A 225 6.46 11.15 20.04
CA LEU A 225 6.39 12.60 20.19
C LEU A 225 5.47 13.03 21.34
N GLY A 226 4.36 12.32 21.56
CA GLY A 226 3.47 12.54 22.71
C GLY A 226 4.18 12.34 24.05
N ALA A 227 5.16 11.43 24.13
CA ALA A 227 5.97 11.19 25.32
C ALA A 227 7.19 12.12 25.47
N ILE A 228 7.58 12.80 24.38
CA ILE A 228 8.75 13.69 24.34
C ILE A 228 8.35 15.12 24.68
N PHE A 229 7.28 15.62 24.05
CA PHE A 229 7.00 17.06 24.02
C PHE A 229 6.02 17.53 25.10
N PHE A 230 5.26 16.63 25.71
CA PHE A 230 4.24 16.98 26.71
C PHE A 230 4.75 16.77 28.13
N ASP A 231 4.04 17.32 29.11
CA ASP A 231 4.38 17.12 30.52
C ASP A 231 4.11 15.66 30.95
N PRO A 232 4.86 15.11 31.95
CA PRO A 232 4.70 13.72 32.38
C PRO A 232 3.28 13.31 32.80
N SER A 233 2.46 14.26 33.26
CA SER A 233 1.04 14.02 33.59
C SER A 233 0.19 13.70 32.36
N ASP A 234 0.58 14.18 31.19
CA ASP A 234 -0.20 14.11 29.95
C ASP A 234 0.35 13.09 28.96
N HIS A 235 1.56 12.55 29.20
CA HIS A 235 2.19 11.53 28.34
C HIS A 235 1.23 10.40 27.97
N ALA A 236 0.56 9.81 28.98
CA ALA A 236 -0.34 8.69 28.76
C ALA A 236 -1.50 9.05 27.81
N LEU A 237 -2.06 10.26 27.97
CA LEU A 237 -3.15 10.76 27.15
C LEU A 237 -2.69 10.98 25.70
N MET A 238 -1.57 11.68 25.51
CA MET A 238 -1.05 12.05 24.19
C MET A 238 -0.50 10.85 23.41
N MET A 239 0.05 9.85 24.11
CA MET A 239 0.42 8.57 23.51
C MET A 239 -0.80 7.73 23.10
N GLN A 240 -1.91 7.78 23.83
CA GLN A 240 -3.10 6.99 23.50
C GLN A 240 -3.92 7.60 22.37
N PHE A 241 -3.92 8.92 22.24
CA PHE A 241 -4.75 9.62 21.27
C PHE A 241 -4.59 9.18 19.80
N PRO A 242 -3.36 8.99 19.22
CA PRO A 242 -3.23 8.49 17.85
C PRO A 242 -3.83 7.09 17.64
N LEU A 243 -3.82 6.23 18.67
CA LEU A 243 -4.48 4.92 18.61
C LEU A 243 -6.01 5.08 18.51
N VAL A 244 -6.56 6.05 19.25
CA VAL A 244 -8.00 6.34 19.22
C VAL A 244 -8.42 6.95 17.89
N ILE A 245 -7.63 7.87 17.33
CA ILE A 245 -7.83 8.36 15.94
C ILE A 245 -7.89 7.16 14.98
N GLY A 246 -6.91 6.27 15.05
CA GLY A 246 -6.89 5.05 14.24
C GLY A 246 -8.17 4.21 14.42
N ALA A 247 -8.59 3.98 15.65
CA ALA A 247 -9.79 3.20 15.97
C ALA A 247 -11.07 3.82 15.38
N VAL A 248 -11.29 5.12 15.59
CA VAL A 248 -12.50 5.79 15.11
C VAL A 248 -12.54 5.92 13.59
N CYS A 249 -11.39 6.12 12.94
CA CYS A 249 -11.30 6.16 11.49
C CYS A 249 -11.50 4.78 10.83
N ILE A 250 -11.11 3.70 11.49
CA ILE A 250 -11.48 2.33 11.05
C ILE A 250 -13.00 2.18 11.06
N VAL A 251 -13.69 2.62 12.12
CA VAL A 251 -15.16 2.60 12.18
C VAL A 251 -15.76 3.47 11.06
N GLY A 252 -15.26 4.69 10.88
CA GLY A 252 -15.69 5.59 9.81
C GLY A 252 -15.51 4.96 8.43
N SER A 253 -14.38 4.31 8.18
CA SER A 253 -14.08 3.60 6.93
C SER A 253 -14.98 2.37 6.71
N ILE A 254 -15.27 1.59 7.76
CA ILE A 254 -16.23 0.48 7.69
C ILE A 254 -17.60 1.00 7.27
N ILE A 255 -18.09 2.07 7.89
CA ILE A 255 -19.39 2.67 7.53
C ILE A 255 -19.34 3.20 6.09
N GLY A 256 -18.25 3.85 5.70
CA GLY A 256 -18.04 4.36 4.35
C GLY A 256 -18.12 3.29 3.25
N THR A 257 -17.75 2.04 3.53
CA THR A 257 -17.85 0.94 2.55
C THR A 257 -19.27 0.70 2.06
N PHE A 258 -20.29 0.94 2.89
CA PHE A 258 -21.68 0.75 2.49
C PHE A 258 -22.15 1.75 1.44
N PHE A 259 -21.42 2.87 1.27
CA PHE A 259 -21.69 3.92 0.28
C PHE A 259 -21.01 3.65 -1.07
N VAL A 260 -20.11 2.67 -1.16
CA VAL A 260 -19.51 2.24 -2.44
C VAL A 260 -20.52 1.43 -3.23
N ARG A 261 -21.35 2.14 -4.00
CA ARG A 261 -22.37 1.56 -4.87
C ARG A 261 -22.44 2.30 -6.19
N LEU A 262 -22.53 1.55 -7.28
CA LEU A 262 -22.77 2.09 -8.61
C LEU A 262 -24.09 2.87 -8.64
N GLY A 263 -24.00 4.13 -9.07
CA GLY A 263 -25.15 5.00 -9.25
C GLY A 263 -25.73 4.90 -10.66
N LYS A 264 -26.76 5.71 -10.93
CA LYS A 264 -27.42 5.78 -12.25
C LYS A 264 -26.48 6.18 -13.40
N SER A 265 -25.36 6.84 -13.10
CA SER A 265 -24.37 7.27 -14.09
C SER A 265 -23.43 6.16 -14.56
N GLY A 266 -23.41 4.99 -13.91
CA GLY A 266 -22.50 3.90 -14.28
C GLY A 266 -21.01 4.17 -13.99
N ASN A 267 -20.65 5.33 -13.42
CA ASN A 267 -19.26 5.70 -13.16
C ASN A 267 -18.71 4.96 -11.93
N ILE A 268 -17.75 4.06 -12.16
CA ILE A 268 -17.10 3.23 -11.15
C ILE A 268 -16.25 4.10 -10.20
N MET A 269 -15.38 4.98 -10.70
CA MET A 269 -14.60 5.89 -9.85
C MET A 269 -15.49 6.76 -8.97
N GLY A 270 -16.60 7.27 -9.51
CA GLY A 270 -17.58 8.04 -8.75
C GLY A 270 -18.23 7.24 -7.60
N ALA A 271 -18.36 5.92 -7.73
CA ALA A 271 -18.82 5.06 -6.64
C ALA A 271 -17.76 4.91 -5.53
N LEU A 272 -16.49 4.75 -5.92
CA LEU A 272 -15.36 4.67 -5.01
C LEU A 272 -15.18 5.97 -4.21
N TYR A 273 -15.28 7.13 -4.88
CA TYR A 273 -15.22 8.45 -4.22
C TYR A 273 -16.34 8.67 -3.20
N LYS A 274 -17.56 8.19 -3.46
CA LYS A 274 -18.64 8.30 -2.48
C LYS A 274 -18.29 7.58 -1.17
N GLY A 275 -17.71 6.39 -1.27
CA GLY A 275 -17.24 5.65 -0.10
C GLY A 275 -16.09 6.36 0.61
N PHE A 276 -15.12 6.88 -0.15
CA PHE A 276 -13.99 7.61 0.40
C PHE A 276 -14.43 8.90 1.13
N ILE A 277 -15.27 9.73 0.50
CA ILE A 277 -15.81 10.96 1.10
C ILE A 277 -16.65 10.63 2.33
N ALA A 278 -17.51 9.61 2.26
CA ALA A 278 -18.28 9.17 3.43
C ALA A 278 -17.35 8.76 4.58
N SER A 279 -16.28 8.00 4.29
CA SER A 279 -15.28 7.60 5.28
C SER A 279 -14.60 8.81 5.91
N ALA A 280 -14.19 9.80 5.12
CA ALA A 280 -13.53 11.01 5.59
C ALA A 280 -14.43 11.87 6.46
N VAL A 281 -15.68 12.13 6.04
CA VAL A 281 -16.64 12.95 6.78
C VAL A 281 -17.04 12.28 8.10
N ILE A 282 -17.33 10.97 8.08
CA ILE A 282 -17.68 10.23 9.30
C ILE A 282 -16.47 10.18 10.24
N SER A 283 -15.26 9.96 9.71
CA SER A 283 -14.03 9.98 10.51
C SER A 283 -13.82 11.35 11.15
N ALA A 284 -13.99 12.45 10.42
CA ALA A 284 -13.87 13.80 10.98
C ALA A 284 -14.83 14.03 12.16
N LEU A 285 -16.10 13.58 12.03
CA LEU A 285 -17.07 13.66 13.10
C LEU A 285 -16.67 12.82 14.31
N LEU A 286 -16.21 11.58 14.10
CA LEU A 286 -15.81 10.70 15.20
C LEU A 286 -14.51 11.17 15.87
N ILE A 287 -13.56 11.74 15.12
CA ILE A 287 -12.37 12.38 15.69
C ILE A 287 -12.78 13.59 16.54
N ALA A 288 -13.76 14.40 16.11
CA ALA A 288 -14.25 15.52 16.91
C ALA A 288 -14.82 15.05 18.26
N ILE A 289 -15.63 13.99 18.23
CA ILE A 289 -16.19 13.38 19.45
C ILE A 289 -15.08 12.82 20.35
N ALA A 290 -14.10 12.11 19.77
CA ALA A 290 -12.98 11.57 20.53
C ALA A 290 -12.09 12.67 21.14
N THR A 291 -11.89 13.77 20.40
CA THR A 291 -11.14 14.93 20.88
C THR A 291 -11.84 15.53 22.09
N GLU A 292 -13.14 15.80 22.01
CA GLU A 292 -13.89 16.38 23.13
C GLU A 292 -13.91 15.46 24.36
N GLN A 293 -14.05 14.15 24.17
CA GLN A 293 -14.15 13.20 25.29
C GLN A 293 -12.82 12.94 25.99
N MET A 294 -11.70 12.95 25.26
CA MET A 294 -10.39 12.59 25.81
C MET A 294 -9.53 13.80 26.14
N ILE A 295 -9.52 14.79 25.24
CA ILE A 295 -8.64 15.95 25.30
C ILE A 295 -9.42 17.19 25.77
N GLY A 296 -10.66 17.36 25.31
CA GLY A 296 -11.45 18.58 25.50
C GLY A 296 -11.00 19.67 24.54
N PHE A 297 -11.95 20.30 23.81
CA PHE A 297 -11.61 21.30 22.80
C PHE A 297 -10.89 22.52 23.36
N ASP A 298 -11.35 23.02 24.50
CA ASP A 298 -10.82 24.25 25.14
C ASP A 298 -9.67 23.96 26.13
N THR A 299 -9.30 22.69 26.33
CA THR A 299 -8.26 22.31 27.27
C THR A 299 -6.88 22.57 26.66
N SER A 300 -6.03 23.27 27.42
CA SER A 300 -4.68 23.62 27.01
C SER A 300 -3.66 22.69 27.65
N TYR A 301 -2.76 22.17 26.83
CA TYR A 301 -1.67 21.28 27.20
C TYR A 301 -0.34 21.96 26.93
N ARG A 302 0.60 21.81 27.86
CA ARG A 302 1.95 22.33 27.66
C ARG A 302 2.71 21.43 26.69
N MET A 303 3.34 22.04 25.69
CA MET A 303 4.13 21.35 24.67
C MET A 303 5.47 22.07 24.51
N GLY A 304 6.53 21.56 25.14
CA GLY A 304 7.82 22.24 25.24
C GLY A 304 7.72 23.64 25.87
N ASP A 305 8.16 24.65 25.11
CA ASP A 305 8.10 26.07 25.51
C ASP A 305 6.74 26.73 25.21
N GLY A 306 5.83 26.02 24.54
CA GLY A 306 4.51 26.53 24.14
C GLY A 306 3.35 25.74 24.77
N SER A 307 2.15 26.01 24.26
CA SER A 307 0.93 25.28 24.61
C SER A 307 0.10 25.00 23.36
N VAL A 308 -0.61 23.88 23.37
CA VAL A 308 -1.56 23.49 22.32
C VAL A 308 -2.92 23.17 22.94
N THR A 309 -4.00 23.45 22.22
CA THR A 309 -5.35 23.10 22.67
C THR A 309 -5.87 21.85 21.96
N GLY A 310 -6.91 21.22 22.51
CA GLY A 310 -7.60 20.13 21.81
C GLY A 310 -8.18 20.55 20.46
N GLN A 311 -8.61 21.81 20.34
CA GLN A 311 -9.03 22.41 19.08
C GLN A 311 -7.90 22.44 18.05
N ASP A 312 -6.68 22.83 18.45
CA ASP A 312 -5.52 22.86 17.56
C ASP A 312 -5.18 21.44 17.04
N ILE A 313 -5.22 20.45 17.94
CA ILE A 313 -5.02 19.04 17.60
C ILE A 313 -6.08 18.55 16.60
N PHE A 314 -7.36 18.89 16.83
CA PHE A 314 -8.45 18.54 15.91
C PHE A 314 -8.26 19.18 14.53
N ILE A 315 -7.91 20.46 14.47
CA ILE A 315 -7.64 21.18 13.22
C ILE A 315 -6.52 20.48 12.45
N CYS A 316 -5.43 20.10 13.11
CA CYS A 316 -4.35 19.31 12.49
C CYS A 316 -4.85 17.97 11.95
N GLY A 317 -5.76 17.32 12.68
CA GLY A 317 -6.43 16.12 12.21
C GLY A 317 -7.21 16.33 10.91
N ILE A 318 -7.97 17.43 10.81
CA ILE A 318 -8.69 17.82 9.59
C ILE A 318 -7.73 18.16 8.45
N VAL A 319 -6.59 18.82 8.73
CA VAL A 319 -5.55 19.08 7.72
C VAL A 319 -5.08 17.76 7.09
N GLY A 320 -4.80 16.73 7.90
CA GLY A 320 -4.42 15.42 7.35
C GLY A 320 -5.50 14.77 6.48
N LEU A 321 -6.77 14.84 6.88
CA LEU A 321 -7.88 14.35 6.04
C LEU A 321 -7.99 15.13 4.72
N ALA A 322 -7.82 16.46 4.76
CA ALA A 322 -7.86 17.32 3.59
C ALA A 322 -6.70 17.03 2.64
N VAL A 323 -5.47 16.89 3.16
CA VAL A 323 -4.28 16.50 2.38
C VAL A 323 -4.52 15.15 1.70
N THR A 324 -5.08 14.17 2.41
CA THR A 324 -5.43 12.87 1.84
C THR A 324 -6.38 13.01 0.65
N GLY A 325 -7.49 13.75 0.83
CA GLY A 325 -8.46 13.96 -0.24
C GLY A 325 -7.87 14.66 -1.46
N LEU A 326 -7.01 15.66 -1.24
CA LEU A 326 -6.32 16.36 -2.32
C LEU A 326 -5.32 15.47 -3.06
N LEU A 327 -4.52 14.66 -2.36
CA LEU A 327 -3.58 13.73 -2.99
C LEU A 327 -4.31 12.68 -3.82
N VAL A 328 -5.42 12.14 -3.32
CA VAL A 328 -6.28 11.19 -4.06
C VAL A 328 -6.78 11.84 -5.35
N TRP A 329 -7.36 13.05 -5.24
CA TRP A 329 -7.92 13.76 -6.38
C TRP A 329 -6.88 14.15 -7.44
N ILE A 330 -5.72 14.67 -7.01
CA ILE A 330 -4.63 15.03 -7.91
C ILE A 330 -4.10 13.79 -8.63
N THR A 331 -3.93 12.68 -7.92
CA THR A 331 -3.40 11.45 -8.51
C THR A 331 -4.35 10.87 -9.55
N GLU A 332 -5.66 10.87 -9.29
CA GLU A 332 -6.66 10.49 -10.29
C GLU A 332 -6.57 11.39 -11.54
N TYR A 333 -6.41 12.71 -11.38
CA TYR A 333 -6.30 13.61 -12.53
C TYR A 333 -5.14 13.24 -13.46
N TYR A 334 -4.00 12.80 -12.91
CA TYR A 334 -2.83 12.41 -13.68
C TYR A 334 -2.86 10.98 -14.24
N THR A 335 -3.78 10.13 -13.76
CA THR A 335 -3.80 8.69 -14.09
C THR A 335 -5.11 8.19 -14.70
N GLY A 336 -6.21 8.93 -14.55
CA GLY A 336 -7.50 8.61 -15.15
C GLY A 336 -7.54 8.93 -16.65
N THR A 337 -8.10 8.01 -17.44
CA THR A 337 -8.19 8.06 -18.92
C THR A 337 -8.97 9.26 -19.44
N GLU A 338 -9.81 9.88 -18.62
CA GLU A 338 -10.65 11.00 -19.02
C GLU A 338 -9.95 12.37 -18.98
N HIS A 339 -8.76 12.45 -18.43
CA HIS A 339 -8.06 13.71 -18.17
C HIS A 339 -6.97 14.02 -19.20
N ARG A 340 -6.57 15.30 -19.26
CA ARG A 340 -5.54 15.81 -20.16
C ARG A 340 -4.23 15.00 -20.12
N PRO A 341 -3.67 14.66 -18.94
CA PRO A 341 -2.36 13.99 -18.89
C PRO A 341 -2.35 12.66 -19.64
N VAL A 342 -3.29 11.76 -19.34
CA VAL A 342 -3.39 10.45 -20.00
C VAL A 342 -3.77 10.57 -21.48
N LYS A 343 -4.73 11.44 -21.81
CA LYS A 343 -5.11 11.71 -23.22
C LYS A 343 -3.93 12.22 -24.05
N SER A 344 -3.04 13.02 -23.46
CA SER A 344 -1.83 13.51 -24.14
C SER A 344 -0.80 12.40 -24.41
N VAL A 345 -0.62 11.46 -23.47
CA VAL A 345 0.26 10.30 -23.64
C VAL A 345 -0.29 9.37 -24.71
N ALA A 346 -1.58 9.03 -24.65
CA ALA A 346 -2.24 8.18 -25.64
C ALA A 346 -2.16 8.78 -27.06
N ARG A 347 -2.41 10.09 -27.20
CA ARG A 347 -2.27 10.78 -28.49
C ARG A 347 -0.84 10.75 -29.03
N SER A 348 0.16 10.79 -28.16
CA SER A 348 1.56 10.74 -28.58
C SER A 348 1.93 9.42 -29.25
N SER A 349 1.19 8.33 -28.99
CA SER A 349 1.35 7.04 -29.65
C SER A 349 1.12 7.10 -31.18
N GLU A 350 0.38 8.09 -31.69
CA GLU A 350 0.18 8.32 -33.13
C GLU A 350 1.51 8.61 -33.87
N THR A 351 2.53 9.06 -33.13
CA THR A 351 3.84 9.44 -33.68
C THR A 351 4.96 8.44 -33.33
N GLY A 352 4.61 7.32 -32.71
CA GLY A 352 5.51 6.20 -32.40
C GLY A 352 5.91 6.06 -30.93
N HIS A 353 6.70 5.02 -30.63
CA HIS A 353 7.07 4.66 -29.25
C HIS A 353 7.94 5.73 -28.55
N ALA A 354 8.88 6.35 -29.28
CA ALA A 354 9.81 7.31 -28.69
C ALA A 354 9.09 8.57 -28.16
N THR A 355 8.14 9.10 -28.93
CA THR A 355 7.35 10.28 -28.52
C THR A 355 6.38 9.93 -27.39
N ASN A 356 5.79 8.73 -27.38
CA ASN A 356 4.99 8.25 -26.26
C ASN A 356 5.82 8.18 -24.94
N ILE A 357 7.04 7.63 -24.99
CA ILE A 357 7.94 7.57 -23.83
C ILE A 357 8.33 8.98 -23.35
N ILE A 358 8.69 9.88 -24.27
CA ILE A 358 9.04 11.27 -23.94
C ILE A 358 7.87 11.98 -23.26
N GLN A 359 6.65 11.84 -23.81
CA GLN A 359 5.45 12.45 -23.24
C GLN A 359 5.14 11.86 -21.86
N GLY A 360 5.24 10.54 -21.70
CA GLY A 360 5.03 9.86 -20.41
C GLY A 360 6.01 10.35 -19.33
N LEU A 361 7.30 10.44 -19.66
CA LEU A 361 8.32 10.98 -18.74
C LEU A 361 8.04 12.43 -18.36
N ALA A 362 7.69 13.28 -19.33
CA ALA A 362 7.35 14.69 -19.06
C ALA A 362 6.15 14.82 -18.12
N ILE A 363 5.06 14.07 -18.36
CA ILE A 363 3.88 14.03 -17.50
C ILE A 363 4.23 13.49 -16.11
N SER A 364 5.09 12.48 -16.00
CA SER A 364 5.51 11.93 -14.70
C SER A 364 6.25 12.97 -13.84
N MET A 365 7.10 13.81 -14.46
CA MET A 365 7.79 14.90 -13.77
C MET A 365 6.80 16.00 -13.35
N GLU A 366 5.86 16.36 -14.25
CA GLU A 366 4.80 17.33 -13.97
C GLU A 366 3.93 16.89 -12.79
N ALA A 367 3.56 15.61 -12.73
CA ALA A 367 2.67 15.03 -11.73
C ALA A 367 3.20 15.13 -10.29
N THR A 368 4.50 15.40 -10.10
CA THR A 368 5.07 15.57 -8.75
C THR A 368 4.80 16.95 -8.14
N ALA A 369 4.53 17.97 -8.96
CA ALA A 369 4.47 19.35 -8.50
C ALA A 369 3.30 19.62 -7.55
N LEU A 370 2.08 19.27 -7.95
CA LEU A 370 0.88 19.53 -7.14
C LEU A 370 0.86 18.73 -5.83
N PRO A 371 1.18 17.42 -5.81
CA PRO A 371 1.28 16.68 -4.55
C PRO A 371 2.26 17.30 -3.55
N VAL A 372 3.45 17.72 -4.01
CA VAL A 372 4.44 18.37 -3.14
C VAL A 372 3.93 19.70 -2.60
N LEU A 373 3.27 20.52 -3.42
CA LEU A 373 2.68 21.78 -2.96
C LEU A 373 1.59 21.56 -1.89
N VAL A 374 0.76 20.53 -2.06
CA VAL A 374 -0.25 20.15 -1.05
C VAL A 374 0.41 19.69 0.25
N ILE A 375 1.48 18.88 0.18
CA ILE A 375 2.23 18.46 1.36
C ILE A 375 2.87 19.68 2.06
N CYS A 376 3.50 20.60 1.32
CA CYS A 376 4.05 21.83 1.89
C CYS A 376 2.97 22.67 2.59
N ALA A 377 1.81 22.86 1.97
CA ALA A 377 0.70 23.58 2.58
C ALA A 377 0.18 22.87 3.85
N GLY A 378 0.08 21.53 3.82
CA GLY A 378 -0.30 20.72 4.97
C GLY A 378 0.71 20.81 6.12
N ILE A 379 2.01 20.77 5.82
CA ILE A 379 3.09 20.95 6.80
C ILE A 379 2.96 22.32 7.46
N ILE A 380 2.86 23.39 6.67
CA ILE A 380 2.75 24.76 7.21
C ILE A 380 1.51 24.90 8.08
N ALA A 381 0.36 24.44 7.60
CA ALA A 381 -0.90 24.53 8.35
C ALA A 381 -0.82 23.79 9.68
N ALA A 382 -0.41 22.51 9.67
CA ALA A 382 -0.34 21.72 10.89
C ALA A 382 0.74 22.21 11.86
N PHE A 383 1.91 22.61 11.36
CA PHE A 383 3.00 23.12 12.18
C PHE A 383 2.68 24.47 12.83
N MET A 384 2.04 25.38 12.10
CA MET A 384 1.63 26.67 12.67
C MET A 384 0.51 26.53 13.70
N THR A 385 -0.30 25.47 13.62
CA THR A 385 -1.40 25.23 14.55
C THR A 385 -0.95 24.49 15.82
N ALA A 386 -0.20 23.40 15.72
CA ALA A 386 0.20 22.60 16.89
C ALA A 386 1.65 22.09 16.82
N GLY A 387 2.53 22.79 16.11
CA GLY A 387 3.96 22.45 16.02
C GLY A 387 4.23 21.05 15.48
N ILE A 388 5.28 20.42 16.00
CA ILE A 388 5.72 19.08 15.58
C ILE A 388 4.66 18.03 15.90
N PHE A 389 3.96 18.15 17.03
CA PHE A 389 2.86 17.23 17.34
C PHE A 389 1.68 17.38 16.39
N GLY A 390 1.37 18.61 15.96
CA GLY A 390 0.38 18.87 14.91
C GLY A 390 0.71 18.15 13.60
N LEU A 391 1.98 18.17 13.18
CA LEU A 391 2.44 17.40 12.02
C LEU A 391 2.21 15.90 12.19
N ALA A 392 2.51 15.37 13.37
CA ALA A 392 2.34 13.96 13.69
C ALA A 392 0.86 13.54 13.70
N ILE A 393 -0.02 14.39 14.22
CA ILE A 393 -1.48 14.18 14.19
C ILE A 393 -2.00 14.24 12.75
N ALA A 394 -1.55 15.19 11.93
CA ALA A 394 -1.93 15.26 10.52
C ALA A 394 -1.46 14.01 9.74
N ALA A 395 -0.23 13.53 9.99
CA ALA A 395 0.28 12.30 9.40
C ALA A 395 -0.54 11.07 9.86
N THR A 396 -0.91 11.03 11.15
CA THR A 396 -1.74 9.96 11.72
C THR A 396 -3.13 9.95 11.08
N THR A 397 -3.81 11.09 10.95
CA THR A 397 -5.15 11.14 10.34
C THR A 397 -5.13 10.85 8.85
N MET A 398 -4.05 11.20 8.14
CA MET A 398 -3.86 10.74 6.77
C MET A 398 -3.91 9.21 6.70
N LEU A 399 -3.11 8.54 7.53
CA LEU A 399 -3.03 7.08 7.55
C LEU A 399 -4.23 6.39 8.19
N ALA A 400 -5.02 7.10 8.99
CA ALA A 400 -6.21 6.56 9.61
C ALA A 400 -7.29 6.16 8.57
N LEU A 401 -7.28 6.76 7.37
CA LEU A 401 -8.13 6.34 6.24
C LEU A 401 -7.52 5.21 5.38
N ALA A 402 -6.36 4.66 5.74
CA ALA A 402 -5.68 3.64 4.94
C ALA A 402 -6.56 2.41 4.70
N GLY A 403 -7.46 2.06 5.63
CA GLY A 403 -8.37 0.92 5.46
C GLY A 403 -9.27 1.05 4.22
N MET A 404 -9.77 2.26 3.95
CA MET A 404 -10.53 2.54 2.73
C MET A 404 -9.60 2.65 1.51
N VAL A 405 -8.47 3.33 1.61
CA VAL A 405 -7.54 3.51 0.47
C VAL A 405 -6.99 2.17 -0.03
N VAL A 406 -6.53 1.30 0.88
CA VAL A 406 -6.10 -0.08 0.57
C VAL A 406 -7.26 -0.88 -0.03
N ALA A 407 -8.50 -0.67 0.41
CA ALA A 407 -9.65 -1.36 -0.16
C ALA A 407 -9.87 -1.02 -1.64
N LEU A 408 -9.63 0.25 -2.01
CA LEU A 408 -9.67 0.71 -3.40
C LEU A 408 -8.50 0.16 -4.22
N ASP A 409 -7.33 0.02 -3.62
CA ASP A 409 -6.15 -0.54 -4.27
C ASP A 409 -6.29 -2.05 -4.52
N ALA A 410 -6.56 -2.82 -3.45
CA ALA A 410 -6.66 -4.28 -3.51
C ALA A 410 -7.85 -4.76 -4.36
N TYR A 411 -8.78 -3.88 -4.70
CA TYR A 411 -9.79 -4.12 -5.72
C TYR A 411 -9.18 -4.29 -7.12
N GLY A 412 -8.14 -3.53 -7.47
CA GLY A 412 -7.51 -3.53 -8.80
C GLY A 412 -6.95 -4.90 -9.21
N PRO A 413 -6.02 -5.50 -8.43
CA PRO A 413 -5.48 -6.83 -8.74
C PRO A 413 -6.56 -7.92 -8.88
N VAL A 414 -7.68 -7.79 -8.16
CA VAL A 414 -8.79 -8.74 -8.24
C VAL A 414 -9.54 -8.62 -9.56
N THR A 415 -9.68 -7.39 -10.09
CA THR A 415 -10.36 -7.15 -11.37
C THR A 415 -9.47 -7.45 -12.57
N ASP A 416 -8.17 -7.19 -12.42
CA ASP A 416 -7.10 -7.53 -13.36
C ASP A 416 -7.10 -9.04 -13.64
N ASN A 417 -6.93 -9.84 -12.58
CA ASN A 417 -7.01 -11.30 -12.66
C ASN A 417 -8.39 -11.82 -13.09
N ALA A 418 -9.48 -11.10 -12.79
CA ALA A 418 -10.80 -11.49 -13.29
C ALA A 418 -10.86 -11.36 -14.82
N GLY A 419 -10.22 -10.34 -15.39
CA GLY A 419 -10.03 -10.19 -16.83
C GLY A 419 -9.20 -11.32 -17.41
N GLY A 420 -8.05 -11.63 -16.79
CA GLY A 420 -7.19 -12.73 -17.23
C GLY A 420 -7.90 -14.09 -17.19
N ILE A 421 -8.65 -14.38 -16.13
CA ILE A 421 -9.48 -15.59 -16.04
C ILE A 421 -10.59 -15.59 -17.11
N ALA A 422 -11.21 -14.44 -17.39
CA ALA A 422 -12.25 -14.36 -18.40
C ALA A 422 -11.72 -14.69 -19.81
N GLU A 423 -10.53 -14.19 -20.15
CA GLU A 423 -9.86 -14.49 -21.42
C GLU A 423 -9.44 -15.97 -21.50
N MET A 424 -8.71 -16.46 -20.48
CA MET A 424 -8.22 -17.84 -20.44
C MET A 424 -9.33 -18.91 -20.41
N ALA A 425 -10.53 -18.53 -19.97
CA ALA A 425 -11.71 -19.39 -19.94
C ALA A 425 -12.65 -19.21 -21.14
N ASP A 426 -12.26 -18.41 -22.15
CA ASP A 426 -13.03 -18.14 -23.37
C ASP A 426 -14.46 -17.68 -23.05
N LEU A 427 -14.58 -16.75 -22.08
CA LEU A 427 -15.87 -16.16 -21.73
C LEU A 427 -16.31 -15.15 -22.81
N PRO A 428 -17.63 -14.85 -22.91
CA PRO A 428 -18.11 -13.87 -23.88
C PRO A 428 -17.43 -12.51 -23.75
N GLU A 429 -17.21 -11.83 -24.87
CA GLU A 429 -16.53 -10.51 -24.96
C GLU A 429 -17.10 -9.45 -24.01
N GLU A 430 -18.40 -9.49 -23.73
CA GLU A 430 -19.07 -8.58 -22.78
C GLU A 430 -18.56 -8.72 -21.33
N VAL A 431 -18.08 -9.91 -20.97
CA VAL A 431 -17.43 -10.16 -19.68
C VAL A 431 -16.08 -9.46 -19.66
N ARG A 432 -15.27 -9.58 -20.72
CA ARG A 432 -13.97 -8.91 -20.85
C ARG A 432 -14.14 -7.38 -20.84
N LYS A 433 -15.12 -6.83 -21.57
CA LYS A 433 -15.45 -5.39 -21.51
C LYS A 433 -15.79 -4.92 -20.09
N THR A 434 -16.50 -5.76 -19.33
CA THR A 434 -16.84 -5.46 -17.93
C THR A 434 -15.59 -5.46 -17.05
N THR A 435 -14.73 -6.47 -17.18
CA THR A 435 -13.48 -6.55 -16.40
C THR A 435 -12.48 -5.47 -16.79
N ASP A 436 -12.35 -5.14 -18.07
CA ASP A 436 -11.46 -4.06 -18.55
C ASP A 436 -11.89 -2.70 -18.01
N ALA A 437 -13.20 -2.42 -17.98
CA ALA A 437 -13.72 -1.19 -17.40
C ALA A 437 -13.43 -1.10 -15.89
N LEU A 438 -13.49 -2.23 -15.20
CA LEU A 438 -13.17 -2.34 -13.77
C LEU A 438 -11.65 -2.20 -13.51
N ASP A 439 -10.82 -2.80 -14.36
CA ASP A 439 -9.37 -2.77 -14.28
C ASP A 439 -8.78 -1.40 -14.62
N ALA A 440 -9.29 -0.71 -15.64
CA ALA A 440 -8.87 0.67 -15.94
C ALA A 440 -9.03 1.60 -14.72
N VAL A 441 -10.09 1.37 -13.94
CA VAL A 441 -10.30 2.05 -12.65
C VAL A 441 -9.35 1.52 -11.57
N GLY A 442 -9.11 0.20 -11.52
CA GLY A 442 -8.10 -0.43 -10.67
C GLY A 442 -6.70 0.17 -10.86
N ASN A 443 -6.27 0.43 -12.09
CA ASN A 443 -4.98 1.07 -12.39
C ASN A 443 -4.89 2.50 -11.85
N THR A 444 -6.00 3.24 -11.89
CA THR A 444 -6.11 4.56 -11.27
C THR A 444 -6.03 4.46 -9.73
N THR A 445 -6.71 3.49 -9.11
CA THR A 445 -6.69 3.33 -7.65
C THR A 445 -5.35 2.82 -7.13
N LYS A 446 -4.66 1.92 -7.86
CA LYS A 446 -3.26 1.51 -7.61
C LYS A 446 -2.35 2.74 -7.55
N ALA A 447 -2.51 3.69 -8.47
CA ALA A 447 -1.73 4.93 -8.47
C ALA A 447 -2.11 5.86 -7.29
N VAL A 448 -3.40 6.05 -7.03
CA VAL A 448 -3.92 6.84 -5.90
C VAL A 448 -3.31 6.38 -4.59
N THR A 449 -3.27 5.06 -4.35
CA THR A 449 -2.71 4.51 -3.12
C THR A 449 -1.20 4.70 -3.04
N LYS A 450 -0.47 4.57 -4.15
CA LYS A 450 0.97 4.90 -4.21
C LYS A 450 1.22 6.39 -3.90
N GLY A 451 0.44 7.30 -4.48
CA GLY A 451 0.54 8.74 -4.22
C GLY A 451 0.23 9.08 -2.76
N TYR A 452 -0.79 8.44 -2.19
CA TYR A 452 -1.14 8.53 -0.77
C TYR A 452 -0.04 8.00 0.16
N ALA A 453 0.51 6.82 -0.14
CA ALA A 453 1.60 6.21 0.62
C ALA A 453 2.84 7.11 0.65
N ILE A 454 3.23 7.65 -0.51
CA ILE A 454 4.38 8.55 -0.62
C ILE A 454 4.11 9.89 0.08
N GLY A 455 2.92 10.46 -0.08
CA GLY A 455 2.57 11.72 0.57
C GLY A 455 2.53 11.62 2.10
N SER A 456 1.98 10.52 2.62
CA SER A 456 2.01 10.23 4.05
C SER A 456 3.42 9.93 4.55
N ALA A 457 4.23 9.17 3.80
CA ALA A 457 5.64 8.92 4.13
C ALA A 457 6.47 10.21 4.18
N GLY A 458 6.20 11.20 3.32
CA GLY A 458 6.86 12.50 3.36
C GLY A 458 6.63 13.25 4.67
N LEU A 459 5.38 13.24 5.18
CA LEU A 459 5.04 13.81 6.49
C LEU A 459 5.60 12.97 7.65
N ALA A 460 5.48 11.64 7.56
CA ALA A 460 6.02 10.73 8.57
C ALA A 460 7.55 10.82 8.67
N ALA A 461 8.26 11.06 7.57
CA ALA A 461 9.70 11.26 7.57
C ALA A 461 10.10 12.51 8.37
N LEU A 462 9.33 13.60 8.30
CA LEU A 462 9.56 14.80 9.09
C LEU A 462 9.34 14.54 10.59
N VAL A 463 8.29 13.79 10.92
CA VAL A 463 7.96 13.34 12.28
C VAL A 463 9.07 12.46 12.85
N LEU A 464 9.53 11.46 12.09
CA LEU A 464 10.64 10.58 12.47
C LEU A 464 11.96 11.34 12.59
N PHE A 465 12.19 12.33 11.73
CA PHE A 465 13.37 13.17 11.83
C PHE A 465 13.38 13.99 13.12
N ALA A 466 12.23 14.54 13.53
CA ALA A 466 12.10 15.24 14.80
C ALA A 466 12.37 14.31 16.01
N VAL A 467 11.82 13.08 15.97
CA VAL A 467 12.13 12.04 16.97
C VAL A 467 13.63 11.75 17.00
N TYR A 468 14.26 11.57 15.84
CA TYR A 468 15.69 11.29 15.74
C TYR A 468 16.54 12.42 16.32
N THR A 469 16.20 13.68 16.04
CA THR A 469 16.94 14.83 16.59
C THR A 469 16.84 14.92 18.11
N GLU A 470 15.69 14.58 18.68
CA GLU A 470 15.51 14.59 20.13
C GLU A 470 16.31 13.48 20.80
N ASP A 471 16.23 12.26 20.26
CA ASP A 471 16.97 11.11 20.78
C ASP A 471 18.48 11.36 20.73
N LEU A 472 18.99 12.03 19.69
CA LEU A 472 20.39 12.43 19.62
C LEU A 472 20.80 13.35 20.77
N GLY A 473 19.99 14.36 21.10
CA GLY A 473 20.24 15.24 22.24
C GLY A 473 20.27 14.49 23.57
N ARG A 474 19.51 13.39 23.69
CA ARG A 474 19.47 12.55 24.88
C ARG A 474 20.64 11.57 24.98
N TYR A 475 20.98 10.87 23.90
CA TYR A 475 22.07 9.88 23.87
C TYR A 475 23.45 10.54 23.83
N PHE A 476 23.53 11.72 23.24
CA PHE A 476 24.76 12.48 23.10
C PHE A 476 24.62 13.90 23.69
N PRO A 477 24.32 14.04 25.00
CA PRO A 477 23.96 15.32 25.62
C PRO A 477 25.09 16.36 25.64
N HIS A 478 26.31 15.94 25.34
CA HIS A 478 27.49 16.80 25.27
C HIS A 478 27.84 17.22 23.83
N LEU A 479 27.13 16.71 22.82
CA LEU A 479 27.28 17.08 21.43
C LEU A 479 26.15 18.05 21.05
N ASP A 480 26.50 19.28 20.67
CA ASP A 480 25.54 20.23 20.06
C ASP A 480 25.31 19.82 18.60
N ILE A 481 24.35 18.91 18.39
CA ILE A 481 24.03 18.38 17.07
C ILE A 481 22.95 19.24 16.43
N ARG A 482 23.33 19.98 15.39
CA ARG A 482 22.43 20.82 14.60
C ARG A 482 22.47 20.45 13.13
N PHE A 483 21.30 20.42 12.49
CA PHE A 483 21.15 20.13 11.07
C PHE A 483 21.08 21.43 10.26
N GLU A 484 22.12 22.24 10.37
CA GLU A 484 22.23 23.51 9.66
C GLU A 484 22.68 23.28 8.21
N LEU A 485 21.98 23.85 7.22
CA LEU A 485 22.34 23.73 5.80
C LEU A 485 23.70 24.38 5.47
N GLN A 486 24.21 25.26 6.34
CA GLN A 486 25.57 25.81 6.24
C GLN A 486 26.64 24.77 6.58
N SER A 487 26.29 23.69 7.28
CA SER A 487 27.24 22.62 7.62
C SER A 487 27.57 21.77 6.39
N PRO A 488 28.86 21.64 6.02
CA PRO A 488 29.25 20.82 4.88
C PRO A 488 28.88 19.34 5.09
N PHE A 489 28.89 18.85 6.34
CA PHE A 489 28.51 17.47 6.65
C PHE A 489 27.02 17.21 6.40
N VAL A 490 26.15 18.19 6.71
CA VAL A 490 24.71 18.10 6.43
C VAL A 490 24.45 18.10 4.93
N VAL A 491 25.13 18.98 4.18
CA VAL A 491 25.02 19.02 2.71
C VAL A 491 25.51 17.73 2.05
N ILE A 492 26.61 17.15 2.53
CA ILE A 492 27.08 15.83 2.08
C ILE A 492 26.00 14.76 2.35
N GLY A 493 25.41 14.77 3.55
CA GLY A 493 24.30 13.88 3.90
C GLY A 493 23.10 14.03 2.96
N LEU A 494 22.74 15.27 2.59
CA LEU A 494 21.67 15.56 1.63
C LEU A 494 21.99 15.04 0.22
N PHE A 495 23.22 15.22 -0.26
CA PHE A 495 23.62 14.69 -1.58
C PHE A 495 23.62 13.16 -1.60
N LEU A 496 24.20 12.51 -0.58
CA LEU A 496 24.21 11.05 -0.49
C LEU A 496 22.78 10.51 -0.32
N GLY A 497 21.98 11.12 0.56
CA GLY A 497 20.58 10.76 0.76
C GLY A 497 19.73 10.91 -0.50
N GLY A 498 19.89 12.02 -1.24
CA GLY A 498 19.20 12.25 -2.52
C GLY A 498 19.63 11.29 -3.64
N LEU A 499 20.87 10.80 -3.60
CA LEU A 499 21.38 9.81 -4.55
C LEU A 499 20.81 8.40 -4.30
N MET A 500 20.52 8.04 -3.03
CA MET A 500 20.09 6.69 -2.66
C MET A 500 18.82 6.21 -3.41
N PRO A 501 17.73 7.00 -3.52
CA PRO A 501 16.57 6.61 -4.31
C PRO A 501 16.89 6.34 -5.79
N TYR A 502 17.77 7.15 -6.41
CA TYR A 502 18.16 6.94 -7.82
C TYR A 502 18.93 5.63 -8.01
N LEU A 503 19.87 5.34 -7.12
CA LEU A 503 20.63 4.09 -7.17
C LEU A 503 19.73 2.88 -6.93
N PHE A 504 18.82 2.98 -5.95
CA PHE A 504 17.85 1.93 -5.65
C PHE A 504 16.91 1.67 -6.85
N CYS A 505 16.36 2.73 -7.46
CA CYS A 505 15.53 2.63 -8.66
C CYS A 505 16.31 2.01 -9.83
N ALA A 506 17.58 2.38 -10.04
CA ALA A 506 18.42 1.80 -11.09
C ALA A 506 18.62 0.29 -10.89
N LEU A 507 18.92 -0.15 -9.67
CA LEU A 507 19.07 -1.56 -9.33
C LEU A 507 17.76 -2.34 -9.55
N GLY A 508 16.62 -1.78 -9.13
CA GLY A 508 15.30 -2.35 -9.35
C GLY A 508 14.93 -2.48 -10.82
N MET A 509 15.11 -1.41 -11.62
CA MET A 509 14.85 -1.43 -13.06
C MET A 509 15.73 -2.45 -13.79
N MET A 510 17.02 -2.56 -13.44
CA MET A 510 17.91 -3.57 -14.00
C MET A 510 17.50 -4.99 -13.62
N ALA A 511 16.96 -5.20 -12.41
CA ALA A 511 16.45 -6.50 -11.97
C ALA A 511 15.22 -6.91 -12.78
N VAL A 512 14.24 -6.01 -12.94
CA VAL A 512 13.06 -6.21 -13.79
C VAL A 512 13.47 -6.47 -15.24
N GLY A 513 14.42 -5.70 -15.79
CA GLY A 513 14.89 -5.89 -17.17
C GLY A 513 15.53 -7.25 -17.41
N ARG A 514 16.31 -7.78 -16.44
CA ARG A 514 16.86 -9.15 -16.54
C ARG A 514 15.76 -10.21 -16.43
N ALA A 515 14.85 -10.06 -15.49
CA ALA A 515 13.74 -10.99 -15.26
C ALA A 515 12.80 -11.05 -16.48
N GLY A 516 12.32 -9.90 -16.96
CA GLY A 516 11.48 -9.81 -18.14
C GLY A 516 12.19 -10.29 -19.41
N GLY A 517 13.47 -9.95 -19.58
CA GLY A 517 14.26 -10.47 -20.69
C GLY A 517 14.37 -11.99 -20.73
N ALA A 518 14.48 -12.64 -19.56
CA ALA A 518 14.49 -14.10 -19.46
C ALA A 518 13.13 -14.72 -19.82
N VAL A 519 12.03 -14.10 -19.36
CA VAL A 519 10.66 -14.53 -19.72
C VAL A 519 10.42 -14.38 -21.22
N VAL A 520 10.82 -13.26 -21.83
CA VAL A 520 10.71 -13.04 -23.28
C VAL A 520 11.37 -14.17 -24.07
N VAL A 521 12.60 -14.55 -23.70
CA VAL A 521 13.32 -15.63 -24.38
C VAL A 521 12.61 -16.97 -24.21
N GLU A 522 12.07 -17.25 -23.03
CA GLU A 522 11.34 -18.49 -22.76
C GLU A 522 10.02 -18.58 -23.52
N VAL A 523 9.21 -17.51 -23.56
CA VAL A 523 7.95 -17.51 -24.32
C VAL A 523 8.23 -17.69 -25.81
N ARG A 524 9.25 -17.02 -26.36
CA ARG A 524 9.70 -17.21 -27.75
C ARG A 524 10.13 -18.64 -28.02
N ARG A 525 10.87 -19.26 -27.09
CA ARG A 525 11.29 -20.66 -27.20
C ARG A 525 10.06 -21.56 -27.28
N GLN A 526 9.10 -21.42 -26.38
CA GLN A 526 7.91 -22.26 -26.37
C GLN A 526 7.06 -22.11 -27.63
N PHE A 527 6.81 -20.87 -28.09
CA PHE A 527 6.09 -20.64 -29.35
C PHE A 527 6.79 -21.25 -30.58
N LYS A 528 8.12 -21.32 -30.57
CA LYS A 528 8.89 -21.88 -31.68
C LYS A 528 9.04 -23.40 -31.60
N GLU A 529 9.27 -23.95 -30.42
CA GLU A 529 9.71 -25.33 -30.22
C GLU A 529 8.58 -26.30 -29.88
N ILE A 530 7.44 -25.82 -29.37
CA ILE A 530 6.32 -26.67 -28.96
C ILE A 530 5.20 -26.56 -30.01
N PRO A 531 5.08 -27.55 -30.92
CA PRO A 531 4.02 -27.54 -31.93
C PRO A 531 2.64 -27.63 -31.26
N GLY A 532 1.66 -26.90 -31.78
CA GLY A 532 0.29 -26.92 -31.29
C GLY A 532 -0.06 -25.80 -30.32
N ILE A 533 0.91 -25.04 -29.78
CA ILE A 533 0.60 -23.93 -28.86
C ILE A 533 -0.17 -22.82 -29.59
N MET A 534 0.34 -22.36 -30.74
CA MET A 534 -0.30 -21.27 -31.49
C MET A 534 -1.66 -21.69 -32.06
N GLU A 535 -1.82 -22.98 -32.36
CA GLU A 535 -3.06 -23.61 -32.79
C GLU A 535 -4.02 -23.92 -31.62
N GLY A 536 -3.63 -23.69 -30.36
CA GLY A 536 -4.46 -23.96 -29.17
C GLY A 536 -4.67 -25.44 -28.84
N THR A 537 -3.89 -26.34 -29.45
CA THR A 537 -3.98 -27.79 -29.26
C THR A 537 -2.96 -28.35 -28.26
N ALA A 538 -1.93 -27.58 -27.93
CA ALA A 538 -0.94 -27.91 -26.90
C ALA A 538 -0.97 -26.89 -25.76
N ARG A 539 -0.72 -27.35 -24.53
CA ARG A 539 -0.68 -26.52 -23.33
C ARG A 539 0.74 -25.95 -23.11
N PRO A 540 0.90 -24.63 -22.89
CA PRO A 540 2.19 -24.04 -22.55
C PRO A 540 2.74 -24.50 -21.20
N GLU A 541 4.05 -24.40 -21.02
CA GLU A 541 4.75 -24.74 -19.78
C GLU A 541 4.76 -23.53 -18.80
N TYR A 542 3.60 -23.21 -18.22
CA TYR A 542 3.44 -22.05 -17.31
C TYR A 542 4.41 -22.05 -16.12
N SER A 543 4.70 -23.23 -15.56
CA SER A 543 5.57 -23.38 -14.40
C SER A 543 7.01 -22.91 -14.68
N ARG A 544 7.43 -22.91 -15.95
CA ARG A 544 8.77 -22.47 -16.35
C ARG A 544 8.94 -20.97 -16.20
N ALA A 545 7.95 -20.18 -16.63
CA ALA A 545 7.95 -18.73 -16.46
C ALA A 545 7.93 -18.36 -14.96
N VAL A 546 7.09 -19.04 -14.17
CA VAL A 546 7.03 -18.85 -12.72
C VAL A 546 8.37 -19.17 -12.05
N ASP A 547 9.02 -20.30 -12.37
CA ASP A 547 10.32 -20.68 -11.79
C ASP A 547 11.43 -19.69 -12.16
N LEU A 548 11.45 -19.19 -13.39
CA LEU A 548 12.43 -18.19 -13.84
C LEU A 548 12.34 -16.89 -13.03
N LEU A 549 11.11 -16.39 -12.80
CA LEU A 549 10.88 -15.17 -12.03
C LEU A 549 11.08 -15.36 -10.53
N THR A 550 10.90 -16.59 -10.04
CA THR A 550 11.06 -16.95 -8.62
C THR A 550 12.54 -17.06 -8.21
N ARG A 551 13.44 -17.30 -9.16
CA ARG A 551 14.89 -17.41 -8.94
C ARG A 551 15.59 -16.07 -9.03
#